data_AF-A0A1I7ZLU1-F1
#
_entry.id   AF-A0A1I7ZLU1-F1
#
_cell.length_a   1.000
_cell.length_b   1.000
_cell.length_c   1.000
_cell.angle_alpha   90.00
_cell.angle_beta   90.00
_cell.angle_gamma   90.00
#
_symmetry.space_group_name_H-M   'P 1'
#
loop_
_entity.id
_entity.type
_entity.pdbx_description
1 polymer ?
#
loop_
_entity_poly.entity_id
_entity_poly.type
_entity_poly.pdbx_seq_one_letter_code
_entity_poly.pdbx_strand_id
1 'polypeptide(L)'
;MTDGNHWLALQYVYKRHIVQGQALEYTALRERTYIMMNDEKVIIRRRSRFFELYWPRGNRVARVIEGGQIAGINGYMHMIDNVLIYEPDLRAQAPPFYSRWELLLGVATAALFYDSIRRVLIFTLGFS
;
A
#
# COMPACT_ATOMS: atom_id res chain seq x y z
N MET A 1 11.76 6.28 -6.68
CA MET A 1 11.15 4.97 -7.00
C MET A 1 12.19 3.89 -7.33
N THR A 2 13.44 4.21 -7.68
CA THR A 2 14.51 3.24 -8.03
C THR A 2 15.41 2.81 -6.87
N ASP A 3 15.12 3.31 -5.67
CA ASP A 3 15.90 3.14 -4.44
C ASP A 3 15.56 1.87 -3.64
N GLY A 4 14.63 1.04 -4.13
CA GLY A 4 14.23 -0.23 -3.48
C GLY A 4 13.48 -0.08 -2.15
N ASN A 5 13.49 1.11 -1.54
CA ASN A 5 12.91 1.39 -0.23
C ASN A 5 11.38 1.59 -0.23
N HIS A 6 10.74 1.54 -1.39
CA HIS A 6 9.28 1.74 -1.56
C HIS A 6 8.50 0.42 -1.60
N TRP A 7 8.99 -0.62 -0.90
CA TRP A 7 8.38 -1.95 -0.87
C TRP A 7 6.95 -1.96 -0.31
N LEU A 8 6.64 -1.04 0.63
CA LEU A 8 5.27 -0.86 1.15
C LEU A 8 4.31 -0.38 0.06
N ALA A 9 4.71 0.62 -0.73
CA ALA A 9 3.92 1.10 -1.86
C ALA A 9 3.64 -0.03 -2.86
N LEU A 10 4.66 -0.85 -3.15
CA LEU A 10 4.53 -2.00 -4.02
C LEU A 10 3.56 -3.05 -3.45
N GLN A 11 3.56 -3.29 -2.14
CA GLN A 11 2.61 -4.18 -1.48
C GLN A 11 1.15 -3.71 -1.68
N TYR A 12 0.88 -2.40 -1.56
CA TYR A 12 -0.45 -1.85 -1.80
C TYR A 12 -0.90 -2.06 -3.24
N VAL A 13 -0.01 -1.83 -4.21
CA VAL A 13 -0.31 -2.07 -5.63
C VAL A 13 -0.64 -3.55 -5.87
N TYR A 14 0.16 -4.50 -5.35
CA TYR A 14 -0.12 -5.92 -5.56
C TYR A 14 -1.43 -6.38 -4.93
N LYS A 15 -1.72 -5.98 -3.68
CA LYS A 15 -2.98 -6.35 -3.01
C LYS A 15 -4.22 -5.88 -3.76
N ARG A 16 -4.13 -4.77 -4.52
CA ARG A 16 -5.21 -4.27 -5.38
C ARG A 16 -5.49 -5.15 -6.61
N HIS A 17 -4.60 -6.07 -6.96
CA HIS A 17 -4.82 -6.96 -8.10
C HIS A 17 -5.34 -8.35 -7.67
N ILE A 18 -5.64 -8.52 -6.39
CA ILE A 18 -6.15 -9.76 -5.82
C ILE A 18 -7.58 -9.51 -5.34
N VAL A 19 -8.54 -10.22 -5.93
CA VAL A 19 -9.94 -10.20 -5.48
C VAL A 19 -10.13 -11.25 -4.40
N GLN A 20 -10.72 -10.87 -3.27
CA GLN A 20 -10.98 -11.77 -2.15
C GLN A 20 -12.17 -12.70 -2.43
N GLY A 21 -12.19 -13.84 -1.75
CA GLY A 21 -13.32 -14.76 -1.71
C GLY A 21 -13.21 -15.88 -2.75
N GLN A 22 -14.24 -16.03 -3.58
CA GLN A 22 -14.37 -17.18 -4.46
C GLN A 22 -13.42 -17.08 -5.67
N ALA A 23 -12.87 -18.22 -6.08
CA ALA A 23 -12.15 -18.36 -7.33
C ALA A 23 -13.11 -18.10 -8.51
N LEU A 24 -12.91 -16.97 -9.20
CA LEU A 24 -13.76 -16.58 -10.33
C LEU A 24 -13.11 -17.02 -11.64
N GLU A 25 -13.71 -18.00 -12.31
CA GLU A 25 -13.35 -18.33 -13.68
C GLU A 25 -13.83 -17.22 -14.65
N TYR A 26 -13.20 -17.07 -15.82
CA TYR A 26 -13.58 -16.06 -16.81
C TYR A 26 -15.07 -16.17 -17.21
N THR A 27 -15.54 -17.40 -17.39
CA THR A 27 -16.94 -17.74 -17.71
C THR A 27 -17.91 -17.44 -16.56
N ALA A 28 -17.41 -17.39 -15.33
CA ALA A 28 -18.15 -17.09 -14.12
C ALA A 28 -18.14 -15.59 -13.75
N LEU A 29 -17.37 -14.75 -14.45
CA LEU A 29 -17.36 -13.31 -14.23
C LEU A 29 -18.74 -12.70 -14.53
N ARG A 30 -19.21 -11.84 -13.65
CA ARG A 30 -20.50 -11.15 -13.76
C ARG A 30 -20.32 -9.66 -13.44
N GLU A 31 -21.26 -8.85 -13.92
CA GLU A 31 -21.30 -7.44 -13.56
C GLU A 31 -21.67 -7.28 -12.09
N ARG A 32 -20.65 -7.12 -11.25
CA ARG A 32 -20.79 -7.02 -9.81
C ARG A 32 -19.61 -6.26 -9.21
N THR A 33 -19.83 -5.71 -8.03
CA THR A 33 -18.74 -5.17 -7.20
C THR A 33 -18.13 -6.29 -6.35
N TYR A 34 -16.81 -6.35 -6.36
CA TYR A 34 -16.00 -7.26 -5.55
C TYR A 34 -15.09 -6.47 -4.62
N ILE A 35 -14.58 -7.15 -3.60
CA ILE A 35 -13.66 -6.59 -2.62
C ILE A 35 -12.27 -7.14 -2.92
N MET A 36 -11.28 -6.26 -3.00
CA MET A 36 -9.88 -6.59 -3.24
C MET A 36 -9.16 -6.87 -1.92
N MET A 37 -7.95 -7.42 -1.97
CA MET A 37 -7.20 -7.81 -0.78
C MET A 37 -6.81 -6.63 0.13
N ASN A 38 -6.83 -5.40 -0.40
CA ASN A 38 -6.64 -4.17 0.35
C ASN A 38 -7.95 -3.55 0.88
N ASP A 39 -9.04 -4.33 0.91
CA ASP A 39 -10.40 -3.94 1.35
C ASP A 39 -11.06 -2.84 0.50
N GLU A 40 -10.50 -2.53 -0.67
CA GLU A 40 -11.11 -1.61 -1.62
C GLU A 40 -12.03 -2.35 -2.60
N LYS A 41 -12.97 -1.60 -3.18
CA LYS A 41 -13.95 -2.15 -4.12
C LYS A 41 -13.44 -2.07 -5.56
N VAL A 42 -13.62 -3.14 -6.32
CA VAL A 42 -13.48 -3.16 -7.79
C VAL A 42 -14.80 -3.56 -8.42
N ILE A 43 -15.17 -2.86 -9.48
CA ILE A 43 -16.43 -3.10 -10.19
C ILE A 43 -16.10 -3.78 -11.50
N ILE A 44 -16.58 -5.02 -11.68
CA ILE A 44 -16.49 -5.70 -12.96
C ILE A 44 -17.65 -5.21 -13.83
N ARG A 45 -17.35 -4.74 -15.04
CA ARG A 45 -18.30 -4.27 -16.04
C ARG A 45 -18.15 -5.10 -17.30
N ARG A 46 -19.25 -5.44 -17.95
CA ARG A 46 -19.22 -6.14 -19.24
C ARG A 46 -19.38 -5.11 -20.35
N ARG A 47 -18.38 -5.00 -21.20
CA ARG A 47 -18.41 -4.17 -22.41
C ARG A 47 -18.56 -5.07 -23.62
N SER A 48 -19.81 -5.36 -23.98
CA SER A 48 -20.17 -6.21 -25.13
C SER A 48 -19.45 -7.56 -25.09
N ARG A 49 -18.25 -7.65 -25.67
CA ARG A 49 -17.44 -8.87 -25.82
C ARG A 49 -16.42 -9.09 -24.71
N PHE A 50 -16.08 -8.08 -23.91
CA PHE A 50 -15.01 -8.20 -22.90
C PHE A 50 -15.46 -7.70 -21.52
N PHE A 51 -14.66 -8.01 -20.49
CA PHE A 51 -14.84 -7.50 -19.14
C PHE A 51 -13.83 -6.40 -18.84
N GLU A 52 -14.27 -5.40 -18.06
CA GLU A 52 -13.46 -4.32 -17.52
C GLU A 52 -13.50 -4.37 -16.00
N LEU A 53 -12.34 -4.21 -15.38
CA LEU A 53 -12.17 -3.90 -13.96
C LEU A 53 -12.13 -2.38 -13.82
N TYR A 54 -13.23 -1.79 -13.37
CA TYR A 54 -13.26 -0.39 -12.99
C TYR A 54 -12.99 -0.24 -11.51
N TRP A 55 -11.94 0.53 -11.19
CA TRP A 55 -11.60 0.88 -9.82
C TRP A 55 -12.03 2.32 -9.52
N PRO A 56 -13.09 2.55 -8.71
CA PRO A 56 -13.68 3.88 -8.55
C PRO A 56 -12.75 4.90 -7.89
N ARG A 57 -11.96 4.48 -6.90
CA ARG A 57 -11.16 5.41 -6.08
C ARG A 57 -10.02 6.06 -6.87
N GLY A 58 -9.34 5.29 -7.71
CA GLY A 58 -8.29 5.82 -8.59
C GLY A 58 -8.79 6.24 -9.97
N ASN A 59 -10.09 6.11 -10.24
CA ASN A 59 -10.67 6.31 -11.58
C ASN A 59 -9.88 5.56 -12.67
N ARG A 60 -9.48 4.31 -12.38
CA ARG A 60 -8.70 3.47 -13.29
C ARG A 60 -9.58 2.37 -13.86
N VAL A 61 -9.28 1.98 -15.09
CA VAL A 61 -9.93 0.87 -15.79
C VAL A 61 -8.83 -0.05 -16.31
N ALA A 62 -9.02 -1.35 -16.14
CA ALA A 62 -8.22 -2.37 -16.77
C ALA A 62 -9.13 -3.37 -17.47
N ARG A 63 -8.83 -3.74 -18.71
CA ARG A 63 -9.60 -4.76 -19.43
C ARG A 63 -9.05 -6.13 -19.09
N VAL A 64 -9.93 -7.09 -18.85
CA VAL A 64 -9.60 -8.50 -18.73
C VAL A 64 -9.42 -9.09 -20.13
N ILE A 65 -8.27 -9.71 -20.36
CA ILE A 65 -7.92 -10.31 -21.66
C ILE A 65 -8.46 -11.73 -21.72
N GLU A 66 -9.39 -11.96 -22.64
CA GLU A 66 -9.95 -13.29 -22.92
C GLU A 66 -8.85 -14.26 -23.39
N GLY A 67 -8.89 -15.50 -22.89
CA GLY A 67 -7.85 -16.50 -23.16
C GLY A 67 -6.55 -16.31 -22.37
N GLY A 68 -6.35 -15.17 -21.69
CA GLY A 68 -5.23 -14.92 -20.79
C GLY A 68 -5.42 -15.46 -19.37
N GLN A 69 -6.30 -16.45 -19.21
CA GLN A 69 -6.61 -17.04 -17.91
C GLN A 69 -5.66 -18.20 -17.59
N ILE A 70 -5.19 -18.26 -16.35
CA ILE A 70 -4.40 -19.38 -15.84
C ILE A 70 -5.06 -19.93 -14.58
N ALA A 71 -5.36 -21.22 -14.58
CA ALA A 71 -5.86 -21.93 -13.39
C ALA A 71 -4.71 -22.14 -12.39
N GLY A 72 -4.96 -21.77 -11.14
CA GLY A 72 -4.09 -22.06 -10.00
C GLY A 72 -4.78 -22.98 -8.99
N ILE A 73 -4.03 -23.49 -8.02
CA ILE A 73 -4.55 -24.43 -7.01
C ILE A 73 -5.68 -23.80 -6.17
N ASN A 74 -5.56 -22.51 -5.88
CA ASN A 74 -6.48 -21.78 -4.98
C ASN A 74 -7.27 -20.66 -5.69
N GLY A 75 -7.27 -20.62 -7.02
CA GLY A 75 -7.88 -19.49 -7.73
C GLY A 75 -7.61 -19.46 -9.22
N TYR A 76 -8.01 -18.37 -9.86
CA TYR A 76 -7.74 -18.08 -11.27
C TYR A 76 -6.96 -16.77 -11.38
N MET A 77 -5.93 -16.79 -12.19
CA MET A 77 -5.22 -15.59 -12.61
C MET A 77 -5.82 -15.11 -13.93
N HIS A 78 -6.13 -13.82 -14.01
CA HIS A 78 -6.65 -13.17 -15.19
C HIS A 78 -5.64 -12.16 -15.70
N MET A 79 -5.22 -12.28 -16.95
CA MET A 79 -4.39 -11.26 -17.58
C MET A 79 -5.21 -9.99 -17.82
N ILE A 80 -4.61 -8.84 -17.51
CA ILE A 80 -5.21 -7.52 -17.72
C ILE A 80 -4.26 -6.60 -18.49
N ASP A 81 -4.81 -5.65 -19.24
CA ASP A 81 -3.99 -4.76 -20.09
C ASP A 81 -3.42 -3.53 -19.38
N ASN A 82 -3.95 -3.17 -18.21
CA ASN A 82 -3.51 -2.00 -17.46
C ASN A 82 -3.41 -2.30 -15.96
N VAL A 83 -2.48 -1.61 -15.30
CA VAL A 83 -2.27 -1.71 -13.85
C VAL A 83 -3.23 -0.75 -13.12
N LEU A 84 -3.90 -1.27 -12.09
CA LEU A 84 -4.72 -0.47 -11.18
C LEU A 84 -3.80 0.25 -10.18
N ILE A 85 -3.21 1.36 -10.59
CA ILE A 85 -2.26 2.16 -9.78
C ILE A 85 -2.94 3.38 -9.16
N TYR A 86 -2.50 3.75 -7.96
CA TYR A 86 -2.91 4.97 -7.26
C TYR A 86 -1.70 5.81 -6.94
N GLU A 87 -1.64 7.03 -7.47
CA GLU A 87 -0.50 7.91 -7.31
C GLU A 87 -0.17 8.25 -5.85
N PRO A 88 -1.17 8.45 -4.95
CA PRO A 88 -0.89 8.63 -3.52
C PRO A 88 -0.19 7.43 -2.86
N ASP A 89 -0.49 6.20 -3.26
CA ASP A 89 0.19 5.02 -2.70
C ASP A 89 1.67 5.01 -3.09
N LEU A 90 2.01 5.54 -4.27
CA LEU A 90 3.40 5.65 -4.72
C LEU A 90 4.19 6.70 -3.93
N ARG A 91 3.49 7.63 -3.29
CA ARG A 91 4.08 8.65 -2.41
C ARG A 91 4.14 8.19 -0.95
N ALA A 92 3.49 7.09 -0.60
CA ALA A 92 3.59 6.52 0.74
C ALA A 92 5.00 5.97 0.95
N GLN A 93 5.88 6.82 1.49
CA GLN A 93 7.17 6.38 1.99
C GLN A 93 6.96 5.51 3.21
N ALA A 94 7.77 4.46 3.34
CA ALA A 94 7.86 3.75 4.60
C ALA A 94 8.27 4.75 5.68
N PRO A 95 7.59 4.77 6.86
CA PRO A 95 8.11 5.55 7.98
C PRO A 95 9.54 5.09 8.24
N PRO A 96 10.47 6.01 8.56
CA PRO A 96 11.84 5.63 8.89
C PRO A 96 11.82 4.56 9.97
N PHE A 97 12.45 3.42 9.67
CA PHE A 97 12.60 2.36 10.64
C PHE A 97 13.66 2.80 11.65
N TYR A 98 13.21 3.26 12.82
CA TYR A 98 14.11 3.48 13.95
C TYR A 98 14.27 2.19 14.72
N SER A 99 15.50 1.69 14.77
CA SER A 99 15.85 0.59 15.66
C SER A 99 15.66 1.00 17.12
N ARG A 100 15.42 0.02 18.01
CA ARG A 100 15.31 0.25 19.45
C ARG A 100 16.53 1.00 20.02
N TRP A 101 17.71 0.77 19.44
CA TRP A 101 18.95 1.43 19.85
C TRP A 101 19.00 2.91 19.46
N GLU A 102 18.52 3.28 18.27
CA GLU A 102 18.46 4.68 17.84
C GLU A 102 17.48 5.49 18.68
N LEU A 103 16.35 4.90 19.07
CA LEU A 103 15.42 5.51 20.02
C LEU A 103 16.06 5.71 21.40
N LEU A 104 16.77 4.71 21.92
CA LEU A 104 17.46 4.83 23.20
C LEU A 104 18.56 5.90 23.17
N LEU A 105 19.33 6.00 22.08
CA LEU A 105 20.33 7.04 21.89
C LEU A 105 19.69 8.43 21.80
N GLY A 106 18.57 8.58 21.09
CA GLY A 106 17.82 9.83 21.01
C GLY A 106 17.28 10.28 22.37
N VAL A 107 16.73 9.36 23.17
CA VAL A 107 16.25 9.67 24.52
C VAL A 107 17.41 10.00 25.47
N ALA A 108 18.51 9.25 25.41
CA ALA A 108 19.68 9.50 26.26
C ALA A 108 20.33 10.86 25.96
N THR A 109 20.48 11.21 24.67
CA THR A 109 21.01 12.51 24.26
C THR A 109 20.09 13.66 24.69
N ALA A 110 18.77 13.53 24.55
CA ALA A 110 17.82 14.52 25.03
C ALA A 110 17.88 14.70 26.56
N ALA A 111 18.00 13.60 27.33
CA ALA A 111 18.12 13.64 28.79
C ALA A 111 19.42 14.33 29.25
N LEU A 112 20.54 14.03 28.59
CA LEU A 112 21.83 14.67 28.85
C LEU A 112 21.80 16.17 28.51
N PHE A 113 21.14 16.54 27.41
CA PHE A 113 20.98 17.93 27.01
C PHE A 113 20.10 18.70 28.00
N TYR A 114 18.99 18.09 28.47
CA TYR A 114 18.15 18.67 29.50
C TYR A 114 18.89 18.87 30.83
N ASP A 115 19.67 17.88 31.28
CA ASP A 115 20.48 18.02 32.49
C ASP A 115 21.53 19.14 32.35
N SER A 116 22.15 19.25 31.18
CA SER A 116 23.12 20.31 30.88
C SER A 116 22.48 21.71 30.95
N ILE A 117 21.30 21.89 30.33
CA ILE A 117 20.55 23.16 30.39
C ILE A 117 20.14 23.48 31.83
N ARG A 118 19.64 22.49 32.58
CA ARG A 118 19.22 22.67 33.97
C ARG A 118 20.38 23.15 34.85
N ARG A 119 21.57 22.55 34.70
CA ARG A 119 22.78 22.94 35.44
C ARG A 119 23.21 24.37 35.11
N VAL A 120 23.18 24.75 33.83
CA VAL A 120 23.50 26.13 33.40
C VAL A 120 22.51 27.11 34.00
N LEU A 121 21.20 26.84 33.91
CA LEU A 121 20.16 27.71 34.47
C LEU A 121 20.32 27.93 35.98
N ILE A 122 20.56 26.86 36.75
CA ILE A 122 20.79 26.94 38.19
C ILE A 122 22.04 27.78 38.49
N PHE A 123 23.12 27.58 37.73
CA PHE A 123 24.35 28.35 37.90
C PHE A 123 24.16 29.84 37.57
N THR A 124 23.38 30.17 36.55
CA THR A 124 23.10 31.57 36.16
C THR A 124 22.06 32.29 37.03
N LEU A 125 21.11 31.57 37.63
CA LEU A 125 20.05 32.16 38.46
C LEU A 125 20.31 32.05 39.97
N GLY A 126 21.26 31.21 40.39
CA GLY A 126 21.62 30.98 41.80
C GLY A 126 22.72 31.88 42.34
N PHE A 127 23.28 32.78 41.52
CA PHE A 127 24.20 33.84 41.96
C PHE A 127 23.52 35.20 41.77
N SER A 128 22.71 35.60 42.75
CA SER A 128 22.33 36.98 43.04
C SER A 128 22.10 37.08 44.54
#